data_AF-A0A7R9Z6S6-F1
#
_entry.id   AF-A0A7R9Z6S6-F1
#
_cell.length_a   1.000
_cell.length_b   1.000
_cell.length_c   1.000
_cell.angle_alpha   90.00
_cell.angle_beta   90.00
_cell.angle_gamma   90.00
#
_symmetry.space_group_name_H-M   'P 1'
#
loop_
_entity.id
_entity.type
_entity.pdbx_description
1 polymer ?
#
loop_
_entity_poly.entity_id
_entity_poly.type
_entity_poly.pdbx_seq_one_letter_code
_entity_poly.pdbx_strand_id
1 'polypeptide(L)'
;MHGALKATVALPMQARCIAAPRALGLRIAGSRPQIVHARRSRLMPNASLSFPLSRRVSGVAPARRSETVCAALGDLEREIARPNAPVAARDNTVPTEEILEIWHRAEAVCFDVDCTITINDGLDLLAEFMGVGKECEELTNKAMDGTMDLSESLDARLNIINCTPADVKKFLKTYPPESRITKGITTFIKSLQSRGIKVYLLTGGFRELMLPIARYLNVPSENIFANRMMWQWDEVTMMPTKLV
;
A
#
# COMPACT_ATOMS: atom_id res chain seq x y z
N MET A 1 -24.40 14.48 5.58
CA MET A 1 -23.04 14.99 5.31
C MET A 1 -22.53 14.25 4.08
N HIS A 2 -22.27 14.95 2.99
CA HIS A 2 -21.87 14.35 1.72
C HIS A 2 -20.37 14.06 1.76
N GLY A 3 -19.99 12.79 1.98
CA GLY A 3 -18.61 12.35 1.78
C GLY A 3 -18.31 12.33 0.28
N ALA A 4 -17.40 13.19 -0.17
CA ALA A 4 -16.89 13.12 -1.53
C ALA A 4 -16.06 11.84 -1.68
N LEU A 5 -16.45 10.97 -2.61
CA LEU A 5 -15.72 9.75 -2.92
C LEU A 5 -14.37 10.12 -3.52
N LYS A 6 -13.27 9.89 -2.81
CA LYS A 6 -11.91 10.06 -3.38
C LYS A 6 -11.57 8.80 -4.17
N ALA A 7 -11.73 8.86 -5.49
CA ALA A 7 -11.28 7.83 -6.42
C ALA A 7 -10.13 8.38 -7.26
N THR A 8 -9.03 7.62 -7.37
CA THR A 8 -7.90 7.99 -8.22
C THR A 8 -7.91 7.11 -9.46
N VAL A 9 -7.90 7.75 -10.64
CA VAL A 9 -7.76 7.05 -11.92
C VAL A 9 -6.29 6.71 -12.13
N ALA A 10 -5.99 5.41 -12.25
CA ALA A 10 -4.66 4.98 -12.64
C ALA A 10 -4.52 5.12 -14.17
N LEU A 11 -3.65 6.02 -14.64
CA LEU A 11 -3.26 6.06 -16.05
C LEU A 11 -2.43 4.80 -16.39
N PRO A 12 -2.50 4.30 -17.64
CA PRO A 12 -1.76 3.10 -18.03
C PRO A 12 -0.25 3.35 -17.88
N MET A 13 0.37 2.67 -16.92
CA MET A 13 1.82 2.52 -16.89
C MET A 13 2.23 1.80 -18.17
N GLN A 14 2.96 2.50 -19.04
CA GLN A 14 3.63 1.86 -20.16
C GLN A 14 4.47 0.70 -19.64
N ALA A 15 4.11 -0.51 -20.05
CA ALA A 15 4.79 -1.73 -19.69
C ALA A 15 6.28 -1.65 -20.07
N ARG A 16 7.14 -1.40 -19.08
CA ARG A 16 8.57 -1.68 -19.16
C ARG A 16 8.94 -2.65 -18.05
N CYS A 17 8.93 -3.93 -18.44
CA CYS A 17 9.75 -5.02 -17.91
C CYS A 17 9.80 -5.19 -16.38
N ILE A 18 8.86 -5.95 -15.83
CA ILE A 18 9.16 -6.84 -14.69
C ILE A 18 9.27 -8.24 -15.27
N ALA A 19 10.48 -8.64 -15.63
CA ALA A 19 10.78 -10.02 -15.97
C ALA A 19 10.83 -10.84 -14.67
N ALA A 20 9.78 -11.63 -14.40
CA ALA A 20 9.85 -12.70 -13.42
C ALA A 20 10.62 -13.90 -14.03
N PRO A 21 11.58 -14.53 -13.32
CA PRO A 21 12.28 -15.68 -13.85
C PRO A 21 11.35 -16.90 -13.90
N ARG A 22 11.11 -17.42 -15.10
CA ARG A 22 10.47 -18.72 -15.34
C ARG A 22 11.36 -19.83 -14.79
N ALA A 23 10.80 -20.67 -13.93
CA ALA A 23 11.35 -21.97 -13.59
C ALA A 23 11.35 -22.85 -14.84
N LEU A 24 12.53 -23.21 -15.35
CA LEU A 24 12.72 -24.31 -16.28
C LEU A 24 13.20 -25.53 -15.47
N GLY A 25 12.39 -26.59 -15.48
CA GLY A 25 12.82 -27.90 -15.03
C GLY A 25 13.86 -28.48 -15.97
N LEU A 26 15.01 -28.89 -15.43
CA LEU A 26 15.94 -29.81 -16.07
C LEU A 26 16.39 -30.84 -15.04
N ARG A 27 16.06 -32.10 -15.33
CA ARG A 27 16.66 -33.29 -14.70
C ARG A 27 18.08 -33.42 -15.22
N ILE A 28 19.08 -33.52 -14.34
CA ILE A 28 20.31 -34.31 -14.59
C ILE A 28 20.73 -34.98 -13.27
N ALA A 29 21.12 -36.24 -13.41
CA ALA A 29 21.49 -37.19 -12.38
C ALA A 29 22.88 -36.94 -11.76
N GLY A 30 23.09 -37.50 -10.56
CA GLY A 30 24.38 -38.07 -10.16
C GLY A 30 25.27 -37.23 -9.24
N SER A 31 25.64 -37.85 -8.11
CA SER A 31 26.91 -37.64 -7.37
C SER A 31 26.93 -36.57 -6.25
N ARG A 32 26.68 -37.02 -5.02
CA ARG A 32 27.31 -36.52 -3.76
C ARG A 32 28.75 -37.10 -3.64
N PRO A 33 29.59 -36.73 -2.65
CA PRO A 33 29.56 -35.63 -1.67
C PRO A 33 30.92 -34.86 -1.58
N GLN A 34 30.99 -33.75 -0.81
CA GLN A 34 31.97 -33.61 0.29
C GLN A 34 31.71 -32.38 1.17
N ILE A 35 31.87 -32.62 2.46
CA ILE A 35 31.79 -31.69 3.59
C ILE A 35 33.19 -31.13 3.84
N VAL A 36 33.35 -29.82 3.99
CA VAL A 36 34.55 -29.23 4.61
C VAL A 36 34.13 -28.15 5.59
N HIS A 37 34.41 -28.40 6.88
CA HIS A 37 34.44 -27.41 7.94
C HIS A 37 35.71 -26.56 7.84
N ALA A 38 35.59 -25.23 8.03
CA ALA A 38 36.72 -24.40 8.42
C ALA A 38 36.29 -23.38 9.49
N ARG A 39 37.12 -23.29 10.54
CA ARG A 39 36.91 -22.61 11.83
C ARG A 39 37.17 -21.10 11.77
N ARG A 40 36.66 -20.43 12.82
CA ARG A 40 36.84 -19.03 13.27
C ARG A 40 38.29 -18.51 13.32
N SER A 41 38.47 -17.22 13.00
CA SER A 41 39.39 -16.25 13.66
C SER A 41 39.00 -14.81 13.26
N ARG A 42 38.38 -14.01 14.14
CA ARG A 42 38.93 -12.88 14.94
C ARG A 42 39.58 -11.68 14.20
N LEU A 43 39.02 -10.51 14.54
CA LEU A 43 39.56 -9.15 14.69
C LEU A 43 39.76 -8.20 13.48
N MET A 44 39.14 -7.01 13.68
CA MET A 44 39.09 -5.68 13.02
C MET A 44 40.47 -4.97 12.86
N PRO A 45 40.59 -3.66 12.48
CA PRO A 45 39.81 -2.74 11.62
C PRO A 45 40.70 -1.93 10.61
N ASN A 46 40.05 -1.04 9.82
CA ASN A 46 40.58 0.19 9.18
C ASN A 46 41.70 0.10 8.14
N ALA A 47 41.37 0.42 6.88
CA ALA A 47 42.30 1.09 5.98
C ALA A 47 41.53 1.91 4.92
N SER A 48 41.59 3.23 5.08
CA SER A 48 41.38 4.21 4.04
C SER A 48 42.45 4.06 2.95
N LEU A 49 42.06 3.89 1.68
CA LEU A 49 42.94 4.16 0.55
C LEU A 49 42.16 4.77 -0.61
N SER A 50 42.77 5.80 -1.16
CA SER A 50 42.26 6.75 -2.12
C SER A 50 42.89 6.54 -3.50
N PHE A 51 42.17 7.00 -4.54
CA PHE A 51 42.55 7.20 -5.95
C PHE A 51 42.79 5.95 -6.85
N PRO A 52 42.65 6.04 -8.19
CA PRO A 52 42.44 7.22 -9.03
C PRO A 52 41.30 7.18 -10.07
N LEU A 53 41.05 8.38 -10.60
CA LEU A 53 40.24 8.71 -11.76
C LEU A 53 40.65 7.98 -13.06
N SER A 54 39.62 7.78 -13.88
CA SER A 54 39.60 7.85 -15.35
C SER A 54 40.20 6.67 -16.14
N ARG A 55 39.28 5.85 -16.68
CA ARG A 55 39.35 5.45 -18.09
C ARG A 55 38.03 5.79 -18.78
N ARG A 56 38.11 6.71 -19.73
CA ARG A 56 37.09 6.98 -20.75
C ARG A 56 36.79 5.68 -21.50
N VAL A 57 35.52 5.30 -21.52
CA VAL A 57 34.95 4.58 -22.67
C VAL A 57 34.20 5.62 -23.49
N SER A 58 34.83 6.01 -24.59
CA SER A 58 34.23 6.78 -25.67
C SER A 58 33.24 5.91 -26.44
N GLY A 59 32.01 6.39 -26.62
CA GLY A 59 31.12 5.88 -27.69
C GLY A 59 29.70 5.53 -27.27
N VAL A 60 28.92 6.50 -26.79
CA VAL A 60 27.45 6.50 -27.00
C VAL A 60 27.04 7.94 -27.27
N ALA A 61 26.44 8.19 -28.43
CA ALA A 61 25.90 9.50 -28.79
C ALA A 61 24.82 9.93 -27.78
N PRO A 62 24.80 11.20 -27.32
CA PRO A 62 23.72 11.66 -26.45
C PRO A 62 22.41 11.65 -27.25
N ALA A 63 21.46 10.83 -26.81
CA ALA A 63 20.08 10.94 -27.26
C ALA A 63 19.61 12.37 -26.96
N ARG A 64 19.14 13.08 -28.00
CA ARG A 64 18.55 14.41 -27.86
C ARG A 64 17.46 14.34 -26.80
N ARG A 65 17.70 14.93 -25.63
CA ARG A 65 16.63 15.23 -24.68
C ARG A 65 15.72 16.25 -25.37
N SER A 66 14.47 15.86 -25.62
CA SER A 66 13.46 16.80 -26.08
C SER A 66 13.38 17.94 -25.07
N GLU A 67 13.56 19.18 -25.51
CA GLU A 67 13.51 20.39 -24.66
C GLU A 67 12.22 20.45 -23.81
N THR A 68 11.14 19.84 -24.31
CA THR A 68 9.84 19.68 -23.65
C THR A 68 9.88 18.88 -22.34
N VAL A 69 10.75 17.87 -22.22
CA VAL A 69 10.82 17.01 -21.02
C VAL A 69 11.60 17.70 -19.89
N CYS A 70 12.64 18.47 -20.24
CA CYS A 70 13.37 19.28 -19.26
C CYS A 70 12.51 20.45 -18.73
N ALA A 71 11.65 21.04 -19.56
CA ALA A 71 10.72 22.08 -19.14
C ALA A 71 9.69 21.55 -18.13
N ALA A 72 9.06 20.40 -18.42
CA ALA A 72 8.07 19.80 -17.53
C ALA A 72 8.64 19.35 -16.16
N LEU A 73 9.90 18.90 -16.12
CA LEU A 73 10.60 18.59 -14.86
C LEU A 73 10.94 19.87 -14.07
N GLY A 74 11.36 20.94 -14.76
CA GLY A 74 11.65 22.22 -14.12
C GLY A 74 10.41 22.93 -13.58
N ASP A 75 9.25 22.74 -14.21
CA ASP A 75 7.99 23.30 -13.74
C ASP A 75 7.45 22.52 -12.53
N LEU A 76 7.62 21.19 -12.49
CA LEU A 76 7.29 20.37 -11.32
C LEU A 76 8.21 20.68 -10.12
N GLU A 77 9.51 20.87 -10.35
CA GLU A 77 10.47 21.28 -9.30
C GLU A 77 10.16 22.69 -8.75
N ARG A 78 9.69 23.62 -9.60
CA ARG A 78 9.27 24.97 -9.16
C ARG A 78 7.95 24.97 -8.39
N GLU A 79 7.04 24.04 -8.66
CA GLU A 79 5.76 23.93 -7.98
C GLU A 79 5.93 23.31 -6.58
N ILE A 80 6.83 22.34 -6.43
CA ILE A 80 7.22 21.76 -5.14
C ILE A 80 7.99 22.79 -4.27
N ALA A 81 8.70 23.74 -4.89
CA ALA A 81 9.50 24.75 -4.20
C ALA A 81 8.73 25.98 -3.68
N ARG A 82 7.39 25.98 -3.68
CA ARG A 82 6.56 27.06 -3.09
C ARG A 82 5.74 26.55 -1.90
N PRO A 83 6.31 26.44 -0.69
CA PRO A 83 5.62 25.80 0.43
C PRO A 83 4.47 26.64 1.02
N ASN A 84 4.32 27.92 0.66
CA ASN A 84 3.41 28.85 1.37
C ASN A 84 2.72 29.91 0.46
N ALA A 85 2.44 29.59 -0.81
CA ALA A 85 1.50 30.43 -1.55
C ALA A 85 0.08 30.13 -1.03
N PRO A 86 -0.77 31.14 -0.73
CA PRO A 86 -2.17 30.88 -0.41
C PRO A 86 -2.82 30.22 -1.63
N VAL A 87 -3.03 28.92 -1.56
CA VAL A 87 -3.85 28.19 -2.52
C VAL A 87 -5.25 28.73 -2.28
N ALA A 88 -5.67 29.70 -3.10
CA ALA A 88 -7.06 30.12 -3.13
C ALA A 88 -7.91 28.85 -3.21
N ALA A 89 -8.87 28.70 -2.29
CA ALA A 89 -9.74 27.53 -2.21
C ALA A 89 -10.47 27.37 -3.54
N ARG A 90 -9.87 26.63 -4.46
CA ARG A 90 -10.50 26.25 -5.71
C ARG A 90 -11.64 25.33 -5.33
N ASP A 91 -12.83 25.65 -5.82
CA ASP A 91 -13.98 24.76 -5.71
C ASP A 91 -13.69 23.52 -6.56
N ASN A 92 -13.02 22.54 -5.95
CA ASN A 92 -12.60 21.30 -6.59
C ASN A 92 -13.78 20.30 -6.69
N THR A 93 -15.02 20.75 -6.53
CA THR A 93 -16.21 19.88 -6.59
C THR A 93 -16.73 19.66 -8.00
N VAL A 94 -16.36 20.53 -8.95
CA VAL A 94 -16.70 20.39 -10.37
C VAL A 94 -15.47 19.89 -11.13
N PRO A 95 -15.51 18.68 -11.72
CA PRO A 95 -14.40 18.18 -12.53
C PRO A 95 -14.26 19.01 -13.80
N THR A 96 -13.02 19.26 -14.21
CA THR A 96 -12.73 19.87 -15.51
C THR A 96 -13.02 18.88 -16.64
N GLU A 97 -13.18 19.39 -17.87
CA GLU A 97 -13.38 18.54 -19.05
C GLU A 97 -12.26 17.51 -19.22
N GLU A 98 -11.01 17.92 -18.97
CA GLU A 98 -9.84 17.03 -18.99
C GLU A 98 -9.99 15.84 -18.02
N ILE A 99 -10.46 16.09 -16.78
CA ILE A 99 -10.69 15.03 -15.79
C ILE A 99 -11.82 14.10 -16.24
N LEU A 100 -12.89 14.65 -16.84
CA LEU A 100 -13.98 13.87 -17.39
C LEU A 100 -13.53 12.97 -18.53
N GLU A 101 -12.69 13.48 -19.44
CA GLU A 101 -12.09 12.67 -20.52
C GLU A 101 -11.25 11.52 -19.97
N ILE A 102 -10.41 11.77 -18.95
CA ILE A 102 -9.64 10.74 -18.25
C ILE A 102 -10.58 9.69 -17.65
N TRP A 103 -11.65 10.13 -16.97
CA TRP A 103 -12.63 9.24 -16.36
C TRP A 103 -13.38 8.37 -17.38
N HIS A 104 -13.73 8.94 -18.54
CA HIS A 104 -14.41 8.21 -19.61
C HIS A 104 -13.52 7.12 -20.24
N ARG A 105 -12.21 7.35 -20.31
CA ARG A 105 -11.23 6.43 -20.91
C ARG A 105 -10.56 5.49 -19.91
N ALA A 106 -10.88 5.61 -18.62
CA ALA A 106 -10.26 4.81 -17.57
C ALA A 106 -10.53 3.30 -17.77
N GLU A 107 -9.45 2.52 -17.86
CA GLU A 107 -9.50 1.05 -17.90
C GLU A 107 -9.39 0.43 -16.51
N ALA A 108 -8.91 1.21 -15.53
CA ALA A 108 -8.80 0.82 -14.13
C ALA A 108 -9.09 2.00 -13.19
N VAL A 109 -9.70 1.70 -12.04
CA VAL A 109 -9.93 2.66 -10.95
C VAL A 109 -9.43 2.06 -9.64
N CYS A 110 -8.61 2.83 -8.93
CA CYS A 110 -8.09 2.47 -7.62
C CYS A 110 -8.86 3.24 -6.56
N PHE A 111 -9.29 2.52 -5.52
CA PHE A 111 -9.97 3.09 -4.38
C PHE A 111 -9.11 2.96 -3.15
N ASP A 112 -8.99 4.07 -2.42
CA ASP A 112 -8.78 4.01 -0.98
C ASP A 112 -9.93 3.23 -0.32
N VAL A 113 -9.69 2.61 0.83
CA VAL A 113 -10.69 1.77 1.50
C VAL A 113 -11.30 2.50 2.69
N ASP A 114 -10.46 2.82 3.67
CA ASP A 114 -10.90 3.34 4.96
C ASP A 114 -11.53 4.72 4.76
N CYS A 115 -12.73 4.92 5.31
CA CYS A 115 -13.53 6.14 5.10
C CYS A 115 -13.89 6.45 3.63
N THR A 116 -13.68 5.51 2.70
CA THR A 116 -14.01 5.64 1.27
C THR A 116 -14.96 4.52 0.83
N ILE A 117 -14.47 3.28 0.74
CA ILE A 117 -15.29 2.09 0.49
C ILE A 117 -16.05 1.71 1.76
N THR A 118 -15.40 1.85 2.91
CA THR A 118 -15.98 1.61 4.23
C THR A 118 -16.34 2.92 4.91
N ILE A 119 -17.33 2.85 5.81
CA ILE A 119 -17.81 3.99 6.61
C ILE A 119 -16.76 4.39 7.65
N ASN A 120 -16.09 3.40 8.24
CA ASN A 120 -15.11 3.56 9.30
C ASN A 120 -13.74 3.03 8.86
N ASP A 121 -12.70 3.48 9.56
CA ASP A 121 -11.39 2.83 9.53
C ASP A 121 -11.51 1.42 10.12
N GLY A 122 -10.96 0.43 9.40
CA GLY A 122 -11.07 -0.97 9.78
C GLY A 122 -10.34 -1.30 11.08
N LEU A 123 -9.23 -0.63 11.39
CA LEU A 123 -8.46 -0.87 12.61
C LEU A 123 -9.11 -0.20 13.82
N ASP A 124 -9.64 1.01 13.67
CA ASP A 124 -10.35 1.71 14.74
C ASP A 124 -11.63 0.96 15.15
N LEU A 125 -12.39 0.43 14.18
CA LEU A 125 -13.57 -0.38 14.45
C LEU A 125 -13.20 -1.72 15.14
N LEU A 126 -12.04 -2.30 14.80
CA LEU A 126 -11.52 -3.47 15.50
C LEU A 126 -11.10 -3.12 16.94
N ALA A 127 -10.48 -1.97 17.17
CA ALA A 127 -10.13 -1.49 18.49
C ALA A 127 -11.36 -1.28 19.38
N GLU A 128 -12.43 -0.69 18.83
CA GLU A 128 -13.72 -0.54 19.52
C GLU A 128 -14.30 -1.91 19.91
N PHE A 129 -14.28 -2.87 19.00
CA PHE A 129 -14.72 -4.24 19.28
C PHE A 129 -13.91 -4.93 20.38
N MET A 130 -12.61 -4.62 20.47
CA MET A 130 -11.71 -5.11 21.51
C MET A 130 -11.81 -4.33 22.83
N GLY A 131 -12.59 -3.23 22.87
CA GLY A 131 -12.79 -2.41 24.05
C GLY A 131 -11.70 -1.38 24.31
N VAL A 132 -10.81 -1.13 23.34
CA VAL A 132 -9.66 -0.21 23.44
C VAL A 132 -9.70 0.92 22.40
N GLY A 133 -10.91 1.26 21.95
CA GLY A 133 -11.13 2.24 20.89
C GLY A 133 -10.62 3.64 21.26
N LYS A 134 -10.79 4.08 22.51
CA LYS A 134 -10.38 5.41 22.96
C LYS A 134 -8.87 5.57 22.96
N GLU A 135 -8.16 4.57 23.48
CA GLU A 135 -6.70 4.52 23.51
C GLU A 135 -6.12 4.54 22.10
N CYS A 136 -6.75 3.84 21.16
CA CYS A 136 -6.34 3.84 19.76
C CYS A 136 -6.63 5.18 19.08
N GLU A 137 -7.79 5.79 19.34
CA GLU A 137 -8.16 7.11 18.83
C GLU A 137 -7.16 8.19 19.27
N GLU A 138 -6.73 8.17 20.53
CA GLU A 138 -5.70 9.09 21.03
C GLU A 138 -4.36 8.94 20.27
N LEU A 139 -3.96 7.71 19.94
CA LEU A 139 -2.76 7.46 19.13
C LEU A 139 -2.92 7.88 17.67
N THR A 140 -4.10 7.68 17.09
CA THR A 140 -4.43 8.16 15.74
C THR A 140 -4.36 9.68 15.70
N ASN A 141 -4.92 10.38 16.69
CA ASN A 141 -4.89 11.84 16.77
C ASN A 141 -3.46 12.39 16.87
N LYS A 142 -2.59 11.75 17.68
CA LYS A 142 -1.16 12.11 17.77
C LYS A 142 -0.37 11.85 16.48
N ALA A 143 -0.77 10.87 15.67
CA ALA A 143 -0.14 10.67 14.37
C ALA A 143 -0.60 11.75 13.38
N MET A 144 -1.90 12.10 13.41
CA MET A 144 -2.49 13.07 12.50
C MET A 144 -2.08 14.52 12.79
N ASP A 145 -1.86 14.87 14.06
CA ASP A 145 -1.33 16.18 14.46
C ASP A 145 0.19 16.33 14.24
N GLY A 146 0.87 15.24 13.85
CA GLY A 146 2.29 15.19 13.60
C GLY A 146 3.17 15.11 14.85
N THR A 147 2.58 14.90 16.03
CA THR A 147 3.32 14.75 17.30
C THR A 147 3.90 13.35 17.50
N MET A 148 3.46 12.36 16.72
CA MET A 148 3.93 10.98 16.69
C MET A 148 4.13 10.51 15.25
N ASP A 149 5.14 9.68 15.00
CA ASP A 149 5.31 9.06 13.68
C ASP A 149 4.17 8.07 13.39
N LEU A 150 3.80 7.95 12.11
CA LEU A 150 2.71 7.07 11.70
C LEU A 150 3.03 5.58 11.96
N SER A 151 4.28 5.15 11.74
CA SER A 151 4.71 3.78 12.01
C SER A 151 4.69 3.49 13.50
N GLU A 152 5.18 4.43 14.31
CA GLU A 152 5.16 4.31 15.77
C GLU A 152 3.71 4.22 16.29
N SER A 153 2.81 5.06 15.76
CA SER A 153 1.39 5.04 16.14
C SER A 153 0.71 3.74 15.73
N LEU A 154 1.01 3.22 14.54
CA LEU A 154 0.52 1.91 14.12
C LEU A 154 0.98 0.80 15.07
N ASP A 155 2.28 0.71 15.35
CA ASP A 155 2.83 -0.30 16.26
C ASP A 155 2.20 -0.21 17.66
N ALA A 156 2.06 1.00 18.20
CA ALA A 156 1.42 1.24 19.48
C ALA A 156 -0.05 0.78 19.49
N ARG A 157 -0.82 1.09 18.44
CA ARG A 157 -2.22 0.64 18.30
C ARG A 157 -2.31 -0.89 18.22
N LEU A 158 -1.47 -1.55 17.43
CA LEU A 158 -1.46 -3.01 17.33
C LEU A 158 -1.14 -3.69 18.68
N ASN A 159 -0.20 -3.12 19.44
CA ASN A 159 0.14 -3.61 20.77
C ASN A 159 -1.02 -3.50 21.76
N ILE A 160 -1.81 -2.42 21.69
CA ILE A 160 -2.95 -2.21 22.59
C ILE A 160 -4.14 -3.08 22.19
N ILE A 161 -4.42 -3.18 20.88
CA ILE A 161 -5.50 -4.02 20.33
C ILE A 161 -5.26 -5.49 20.67
N ASN A 162 -4.01 -5.96 20.54
CA ASN A 162 -3.54 -7.31 20.90
C ASN A 162 -4.52 -8.43 20.52
N CYS A 163 -5.10 -8.35 19.32
CA CYS A 163 -6.14 -9.28 18.90
C CYS A 163 -5.55 -10.62 18.43
N THR A 164 -6.28 -11.70 18.66
CA THR A 164 -5.96 -13.02 18.11
C THR A 164 -6.65 -13.23 16.75
N PRO A 165 -6.22 -14.22 15.94
CA PRO A 165 -6.96 -14.61 14.73
C PRO A 165 -8.43 -15.00 15.01
N ALA A 166 -8.71 -15.56 16.21
CA ALA A 166 -10.07 -15.89 16.62
C ALA A 166 -10.91 -14.62 16.85
N ASP A 167 -10.33 -13.58 17.43
CA ASP A 167 -10.98 -12.29 17.62
C ASP A 167 -11.28 -11.63 16.28
N VAL A 168 -10.33 -11.63 15.35
CA VAL A 168 -10.56 -11.13 13.97
C VAL A 168 -11.72 -11.87 13.31
N LYS A 169 -11.80 -13.19 13.44
CA LYS A 169 -12.92 -13.97 12.91
C LYS A 169 -14.26 -13.61 13.57
N LYS A 170 -14.26 -13.38 14.89
CA LYS A 170 -15.45 -12.96 15.64
C LYS A 170 -15.88 -11.55 15.23
N PHE A 171 -14.95 -10.62 15.12
CA PHE A 171 -15.15 -9.26 14.61
C PHE A 171 -15.83 -9.29 13.24
N LEU A 172 -15.28 -10.05 12.29
CA LEU A 172 -15.83 -10.15 10.92
C LEU A 172 -17.25 -10.74 10.87
N LYS A 173 -17.63 -11.54 11.87
CA LYS A 173 -19.00 -12.06 12.01
C LYS A 173 -19.93 -11.00 12.63
N THR A 174 -19.44 -10.23 13.60
CA THR A 174 -20.20 -9.16 14.27
C THR A 174 -20.45 -7.97 13.34
N TYR A 175 -19.45 -7.62 12.51
CA TYR A 175 -19.49 -6.50 11.58
C TYR A 175 -19.39 -7.01 10.12
N PRO A 176 -20.49 -7.57 9.59
CA PRO A 176 -20.50 -8.10 8.23
C PRO A 176 -20.33 -6.96 7.19
N PRO A 177 -19.97 -7.27 5.94
CA PRO A 177 -19.69 -6.24 4.92
C PRO A 177 -20.79 -5.19 4.75
N GLU A 178 -22.06 -5.61 4.78
CA GLU A 178 -23.22 -4.78 4.57
C GLU A 178 -23.33 -3.64 5.60
N SER A 179 -22.85 -3.87 6.83
CA SER A 179 -22.87 -2.86 7.89
C SER A 179 -21.70 -1.89 7.84
N ARG A 180 -20.64 -2.22 7.10
CA ARG A 180 -19.38 -1.44 7.06
C ARG A 180 -19.23 -0.61 5.78
N ILE A 181 -20.04 -0.86 4.77
CA ILE A 181 -19.88 -0.30 3.42
C ILE A 181 -20.55 1.07 3.28
N THR A 182 -19.86 2.01 2.62
CA THR A 182 -20.40 3.32 2.27
C THR A 182 -21.59 3.22 1.33
N LYS A 183 -22.65 3.98 1.62
CA LYS A 183 -23.88 3.99 0.81
C LYS A 183 -23.57 4.31 -0.66
N GLY A 184 -24.06 3.46 -1.56
CA GLY A 184 -23.94 3.64 -3.02
C GLY A 184 -22.69 3.02 -3.66
N ILE A 185 -21.66 2.65 -2.88
CA ILE A 185 -20.42 2.10 -3.46
C ILE A 185 -20.66 0.76 -4.17
N THR A 186 -21.56 -0.07 -3.65
CA THR A 186 -21.90 -1.35 -4.27
C THR A 186 -22.44 -1.16 -5.68
N THR A 187 -23.34 -0.19 -5.88
CA THR A 187 -23.89 0.14 -7.20
C THR A 187 -22.82 0.76 -8.09
N PHE A 188 -21.95 1.60 -7.53
CA PHE A 188 -20.88 2.26 -8.27
C PHE A 188 -19.84 1.26 -8.80
N ILE A 189 -19.32 0.39 -7.94
CA ILE A 189 -18.37 -0.66 -8.32
C ILE A 189 -18.97 -1.60 -9.36
N LYS A 190 -20.24 -2.00 -9.19
CA LYS A 190 -20.96 -2.82 -10.19
C LYS A 190 -21.03 -2.13 -11.55
N SER A 191 -21.28 -0.82 -11.59
CA SER A 191 -21.30 -0.04 -12.83
C SER A 191 -19.92 -0.04 -13.51
N LEU A 192 -18.84 0.18 -12.76
CA LEU A 192 -17.47 0.11 -13.29
C LEU A 192 -17.17 -1.29 -13.87
N GLN A 193 -17.46 -2.34 -13.11
CA GLN A 193 -17.25 -3.72 -13.54
C GLN A 193 -18.06 -4.08 -14.79
N SER A 194 -19.31 -3.62 -14.90
CA SER A 194 -20.15 -3.86 -16.09
C SER A 194 -19.60 -3.20 -17.37
N ARG A 195 -18.79 -2.15 -17.21
CA ARG A 195 -18.07 -1.47 -18.30
C ARG A 195 -16.72 -2.13 -18.63
N GLY A 196 -16.36 -3.22 -17.95
CA GLY A 196 -15.07 -3.88 -18.10
C GLY A 196 -13.91 -3.16 -17.41
N ILE A 197 -14.19 -2.16 -16.55
CA ILE A 197 -13.18 -1.40 -15.83
C ILE A 197 -12.67 -2.24 -14.64
N LYS A 198 -11.35 -2.36 -14.53
CA LYS A 198 -10.72 -3.06 -13.41
C LYS A 198 -10.79 -2.24 -12.14
N VAL A 199 -11.24 -2.86 -11.05
CA VAL A 199 -11.32 -2.20 -9.74
C VAL A 199 -10.19 -2.73 -8.85
N TYR A 200 -9.44 -1.81 -8.25
CA TYR A 200 -8.36 -2.08 -7.31
C TYR A 200 -8.64 -1.41 -5.97
N LEU A 201 -8.25 -2.08 -4.89
CA LEU A 201 -8.40 -1.61 -3.52
C LEU A 201 -7.00 -1.42 -2.93
N LEU A 202 -6.67 -0.19 -2.56
CA LEU A 202 -5.39 0.21 -1.99
C LEU A 202 -5.66 0.74 -0.58
N THR A 203 -5.03 0.18 0.44
CA THR A 203 -5.23 0.63 1.83
C THR A 203 -3.98 0.45 2.67
N GLY A 204 -3.77 1.35 3.63
CA GLY A 204 -2.79 1.19 4.71
C GLY A 204 -3.27 0.24 5.82
N GLY A 205 -4.53 -0.18 5.79
CA GLY A 205 -5.12 -1.15 6.69
C GLY A 205 -4.76 -2.60 6.34
N PHE A 206 -5.47 -3.53 6.96
CA PHE A 206 -5.14 -4.96 6.92
C PHE A 206 -5.97 -5.76 5.93
N ARG A 207 -5.29 -6.59 5.15
CA ARG A 207 -5.86 -7.44 4.12
C ARG A 207 -6.94 -8.37 4.66
N GLU A 208 -6.72 -8.94 5.83
CA GLU A 208 -7.61 -9.89 6.49
C GLU A 208 -8.98 -9.26 6.79
N LEU A 209 -9.01 -7.96 7.12
CA LEU A 209 -10.25 -7.21 7.35
C LEU A 209 -10.97 -6.85 6.05
N MET A 210 -10.21 -6.74 4.95
CA MET A 210 -10.72 -6.32 3.64
C MET A 210 -11.26 -7.46 2.77
N LEU A 211 -10.73 -8.67 2.92
CA LEU A 211 -11.14 -9.84 2.11
C LEU A 211 -12.67 -10.06 2.07
N PRO A 212 -13.42 -9.96 3.19
CA PRO A 212 -14.88 -10.09 3.15
C PRO A 212 -15.56 -8.96 2.36
N ILE A 213 -15.07 -7.71 2.47
CA ILE A 213 -15.63 -6.57 1.74
C ILE A 213 -15.39 -6.75 0.24
N ALA A 214 -14.17 -7.12 -0.16
CA ALA A 214 -13.84 -7.32 -1.56
C ALA A 214 -14.67 -8.45 -2.18
N ARG A 215 -14.86 -9.58 -1.47
CA ARG A 215 -15.77 -10.66 -1.91
C ARG A 215 -17.20 -10.15 -2.09
N TYR A 216 -17.70 -9.36 -1.15
CA TYR A 216 -19.04 -8.78 -1.24
C TYR A 216 -19.20 -7.83 -2.45
N LEU A 217 -18.14 -7.10 -2.81
CA LEU A 217 -18.09 -6.20 -3.95
C LEU A 217 -17.68 -6.89 -5.27
N ASN A 218 -17.50 -8.22 -5.26
CA ASN A 218 -17.01 -9.00 -6.38
C ASN A 218 -15.67 -8.49 -6.95
N VAL A 219 -14.80 -7.95 -6.09
CA VAL A 219 -13.45 -7.54 -6.44
C VAL A 219 -12.52 -8.73 -6.16
N PRO A 220 -11.74 -9.17 -7.16
CA PRO A 220 -10.89 -10.34 -7.00
C PRO A 220 -9.76 -10.07 -6.00
N SER A 221 -9.33 -11.12 -5.30
CA SER A 221 -8.43 -10.97 -4.16
C SER A 221 -7.06 -10.42 -4.54
N GLU A 222 -6.60 -10.69 -5.75
CA GLU A 222 -5.37 -10.22 -6.37
C GLU A 222 -5.36 -8.72 -6.66
N ASN A 223 -6.52 -8.06 -6.65
CA ASN A 223 -6.65 -6.62 -6.84
C ASN A 223 -6.64 -5.84 -5.51
N ILE A 224 -6.23 -6.48 -4.42
CA ILE A 224 -6.19 -5.88 -3.08
C ILE A 224 -4.74 -5.73 -2.66
N PHE A 225 -4.32 -4.49 -2.44
CA PHE A 225 -3.01 -4.13 -1.92
C PHE A 225 -3.21 -3.51 -0.54
N ALA A 226 -2.74 -4.23 0.48
CA ALA A 226 -2.94 -3.91 1.89
C ALA A 226 -1.82 -4.54 2.72
N ASN A 227 -1.65 -4.05 3.95
CA ASN A 227 -0.79 -4.69 4.93
C ASN A 227 -1.34 -6.06 5.34
N ARG A 228 -0.49 -6.92 5.91
CA ARG A 228 -0.86 -8.28 6.34
C ARG A 228 -0.71 -8.38 7.84
N MET A 229 -1.72 -8.94 8.50
CA MET A 229 -1.59 -9.30 9.90
C MET A 229 -0.65 -10.50 10.03
N MET A 230 0.40 -10.37 10.84
CA MET A 230 1.31 -11.47 11.17
C MET A 230 1.25 -11.71 12.67
N TRP A 231 1.07 -12.97 13.09
CA TRP A 231 1.10 -13.32 14.50
C TRP A 231 2.40 -14.05 14.83
N GLN A 232 3.00 -13.68 15.95
CA GLN A 232 3.96 -14.53 16.64
C GLN A 232 3.21 -15.65 17.33
N TRP A 233 3.82 -16.83 17.35
CA TRP A 233 3.26 -18.04 17.94
C TRP A 233 4.18 -18.55 19.03
N ASP A 234 3.59 -18.93 20.15
CA ASP A 234 4.32 -19.63 21.21
C ASP A 234 4.55 -21.09 20.79
N GLU A 235 5.81 -21.53 20.79
CA GLU A 235 6.20 -22.85 20.29
C GLU A 235 5.66 -24.01 21.15
N VAL A 236 5.31 -23.75 22.41
CA VAL A 236 4.87 -24.77 23.37
C VAL A 236 3.36 -24.91 23.36
N THR A 237 2.65 -23.79 23.48
CA THR A 237 1.20 -23.73 23.58
C THR A 237 0.53 -23.69 22.19
N MET A 238 1.29 -23.40 21.14
CA MET A 238 0.78 -23.20 19.77
C MET A 238 -0.32 -22.11 19.70
N MET A 239 -0.27 -21.17 20.63
CA MET A 239 -1.20 -20.04 20.70
C MET A 239 -0.55 -18.76 20.14
N PRO A 240 -1.34 -17.88 19.50
CA PRO A 240 -0.85 -16.59 19.02
C PRO A 240 -0.55 -15.68 20.23
N THR A 241 0.62 -15.04 20.25
CA THR A 241 1.09 -14.23 21.37
C THR A 241 1.03 -12.74 21.10
N LYS A 242 1.32 -12.33 19.86
CA LYS A 242 1.42 -10.92 19.49
C LYS A 242 1.17 -10.71 18.00
N LEU A 243 0.38 -9.69 17.67
CA LEU A 243 0.27 -9.17 16.31
C LEU A 243 1.49 -8.28 16.01
N VAL A 244 2.18 -8.55 14.90
CA VAL A 244 3.36 -7.85 14.38
C VAL A 244 3.20 -7.47 12.92
#